data_AF-A0A1B8ZZX1-F1
#
_entry.id   AF-A0A1B8ZZX1-F1
#
_cell.length_a   1.000
_cell.length_b   1.000
_cell.length_c   1.000
_cell.angle_alpha   90.00
_cell.angle_beta   90.00
_cell.angle_gamma   90.00
#
_symmetry.space_group_name_H-M   'P 1'
#
loop_
_entity.id
_entity.type
_entity.pdbx_description
1 polymer ?
#
loop_
_entity_poly.entity_id
_entity_poly.type
_entity_poly.pdbx_seq_one_letter_code
_entity_poly.pdbx_strand_id
1 'polypeptide(L)'
;MEVTINRFWSIEDDEGMSRASILVKRPRVDWQVAYLVFDFIYANILAPKKLMQRGNYAFTLYFDTIRSTHKYFYNSVYNTDTAKFHPAFRDRKYKGIATKEISIFCSSNTFNELITPIEYANLVYDMFGSYLVESSKKITKSELDSIKLKMDVKAINQFPFPASFDAQKYSGDSGGVEKRVVNFVVDETSEAFMFRDKYLEHYEF
;
A
#
# COMPACT_ATOMS: atom_id res chain seq x y z
N MET A 1 3.39 -20.58 -6.05
CA MET A 1 2.90 -19.74 -4.95
C MET A 1 2.00 -18.73 -5.60
N GLU A 2 0.80 -18.55 -5.10
CA GLU A 2 -0.12 -17.54 -5.63
C GLU A 2 -0.05 -16.34 -4.71
N VAL A 3 0.21 -15.16 -5.28
CA VAL A 3 0.32 -13.91 -4.53
C VAL A 3 -0.65 -12.91 -5.13
N THR A 4 -1.49 -12.36 -4.28
CA THR A 4 -2.35 -11.23 -4.62
C THR A 4 -1.92 -10.04 -3.78
N ILE A 5 -1.72 -8.90 -4.41
CA ILE A 5 -1.40 -7.63 -3.74
C ILE A 5 -2.54 -6.66 -4.05
N ASN A 6 -3.28 -6.32 -3.00
CA ASN A 6 -4.29 -5.26 -3.00
C ASN A 6 -3.68 -3.97 -2.46
N ARG A 7 -4.12 -2.84 -2.98
CA ARG A 7 -3.66 -1.51 -2.57
C ARG A 7 -4.85 -0.71 -2.06
N PHE A 8 -4.74 -0.08 -0.92
CA PHE A 8 -5.82 0.72 -0.33
C PHE A 8 -5.29 2.11 -0.02
N TRP A 9 -5.95 3.15 -0.55
CA TRP A 9 -5.65 4.53 -0.20
C TRP A 9 -6.64 5.00 0.86
N SER A 10 -6.12 5.45 2.01
CA SER A 10 -6.92 6.05 3.05
C SER A 10 -7.55 7.35 2.56
N ILE A 11 -8.87 7.44 2.69
CA ILE A 11 -9.66 8.65 2.39
C ILE A 11 -10.43 9.13 3.63
N GLU A 12 -9.95 8.77 4.81
CA GLU A 12 -10.50 9.28 6.07
C GLU A 12 -10.40 10.81 6.11
N ASP A 13 -11.46 11.50 6.51
CA ASP A 13 -11.46 12.95 6.58
C ASP A 13 -10.30 13.44 7.45
N ASP A 14 -9.61 14.47 6.95
CA ASP A 14 -8.36 14.93 7.53
C ASP A 14 -8.31 16.45 7.52
N GLU A 15 -8.13 17.04 8.71
CA GLU A 15 -7.81 18.47 8.88
C GLU A 15 -8.71 19.44 8.07
N GLY A 16 -10.00 19.10 7.91
CA GLY A 16 -10.98 19.90 7.18
C GLY A 16 -11.07 19.62 5.68
N MET A 17 -10.29 18.67 5.16
CA MET A 17 -10.40 18.18 3.78
C MET A 17 -11.50 17.14 3.65
N SER A 18 -12.30 17.23 2.59
CA SER A 18 -13.26 16.20 2.22
C SER A 18 -12.56 14.93 1.72
N ARG A 19 -13.17 13.76 1.94
CA ARG A 19 -12.76 12.47 1.34
C ARG A 19 -12.43 12.59 -0.15
N ALA A 20 -13.22 13.35 -0.91
CA ALA A 20 -13.01 13.62 -2.34
C ALA A 20 -11.68 14.34 -2.62
N SER A 21 -11.36 15.36 -1.80
CA SER A 21 -10.09 16.08 -1.88
C SER A 21 -8.89 15.21 -1.49
N ILE A 22 -9.08 14.24 -0.60
CA ILE A 22 -8.04 13.29 -0.18
C ILE A 22 -7.82 12.22 -1.26
N LEU A 23 -8.88 11.77 -1.93
CA LEU A 23 -8.78 10.78 -3.00
C LEU A 23 -7.81 11.22 -4.10
N VAL A 24 -7.89 12.49 -4.54
CA VAL A 24 -7.04 12.97 -5.65
C VAL A 24 -5.58 13.03 -5.27
N LYS A 25 -5.24 13.12 -3.97
CA LYS A 25 -3.86 13.11 -3.46
C LYS A 25 -3.21 11.73 -3.44
N ARG A 26 -3.90 10.68 -3.87
CA ARG A 26 -3.33 9.32 -3.86
C ARG A 26 -2.14 9.19 -4.81
N PRO A 27 -1.17 8.31 -4.51
CA PRO A 27 -0.08 8.02 -5.44
C PRO A 27 -0.56 7.59 -6.83
N ARG A 28 -0.02 8.22 -7.87
CA ARG A 28 -0.41 7.99 -9.28
C ARG A 28 0.50 6.98 -9.97
N VAL A 29 0.79 5.87 -9.29
CA VAL A 29 1.77 4.85 -9.72
C VAL A 29 1.06 3.58 -10.18
N ASP A 30 1.53 2.98 -11.27
CA ASP A 30 1.00 1.72 -11.81
C ASP A 30 0.99 0.61 -10.75
N TRP A 31 -0.08 -0.19 -10.71
CA TRP A 31 -0.26 -1.28 -9.76
C TRP A 31 0.83 -2.35 -9.85
N GLN A 32 1.43 -2.53 -11.02
CA GLN A 32 2.47 -3.52 -11.26
C GLN A 32 3.76 -3.21 -10.50
N VAL A 33 4.01 -1.96 -10.13
CA VAL A 33 5.22 -1.60 -9.35
C VAL A 33 5.26 -2.34 -8.01
N ALA A 34 4.13 -2.53 -7.34
CA ALA A 34 4.08 -3.30 -6.10
C ALA A 34 4.42 -4.79 -6.30
N TYR A 35 4.02 -5.36 -7.44
CA TYR A 35 4.37 -6.73 -7.81
C TYR A 35 5.85 -6.86 -8.18
N LEU A 36 6.42 -5.92 -8.94
CA LEU A 36 7.85 -5.90 -9.23
C LEU A 36 8.70 -5.87 -7.96
N VAL A 37 8.32 -5.05 -6.98
CA VAL A 37 8.99 -4.99 -5.68
C VAL A 37 8.89 -6.32 -4.94
N PHE A 38 7.71 -6.94 -4.92
CA PHE A 38 7.53 -8.23 -4.27
C PHE A 38 8.34 -9.34 -4.96
N ASP A 39 8.30 -9.41 -6.29
CA ASP A 39 9.04 -10.41 -7.08
C ASP A 39 10.55 -10.26 -6.88
N PHE A 40 11.03 -9.02 -6.80
CA PHE A 40 12.43 -8.73 -6.48
C PHE A 40 12.81 -9.25 -5.08
N ILE A 41 11.99 -8.98 -4.05
CA ILE A 41 12.21 -9.51 -2.69
C ILE A 41 12.15 -11.04 -2.70
N TYR A 42 11.21 -11.62 -3.44
CA TYR A 42 11.05 -13.07 -3.52
C TYR A 42 12.29 -13.74 -4.11
N ALA A 43 12.78 -13.24 -5.25
CA ALA A 43 13.93 -13.79 -5.95
C ALA A 43 15.23 -13.67 -5.12
N ASN A 44 15.41 -12.55 -4.43
CA ASN A 44 16.68 -12.25 -3.75
C ASN A 44 16.73 -12.68 -2.28
N ILE A 45 15.58 -12.86 -1.63
CA ILE A 45 15.51 -13.11 -0.18
C ILE A 45 14.71 -14.37 0.13
N LEU A 46 13.46 -14.42 -0.33
CA LEU A 46 12.52 -15.45 0.13
C LEU A 46 12.86 -16.82 -0.45
N ALA A 47 13.05 -16.91 -1.76
CA ALA A 47 13.36 -18.17 -2.43
C ALA A 47 14.71 -18.75 -1.99
N PRO A 48 15.83 -17.99 -1.93
CA PRO A 48 17.11 -18.52 -1.47
C PRO A 48 17.07 -19.03 -0.02
N LYS A 49 16.32 -18.35 0.86
CA LYS A 49 16.17 -18.75 2.27
C LYS A 49 15.06 -19.79 2.50
N LYS A 50 14.38 -20.24 1.44
CA LYS A 50 13.23 -21.16 1.50
C LYS A 50 12.13 -20.65 2.44
N LEU A 51 11.90 -19.34 2.44
CA LEU A 51 10.85 -18.67 3.18
C LEU A 51 9.62 -18.50 2.29
N MET A 52 8.44 -18.39 2.92
CA MET A 52 7.13 -18.35 2.24
C MET A 52 6.91 -19.57 1.32
N GLN A 53 6.52 -20.69 1.92
CA GLN A 53 6.30 -21.98 1.23
C GLN A 53 5.11 -21.94 0.24
N ARG A 54 4.88 -23.04 -0.49
CA ARG A 54 3.70 -23.17 -1.39
C ARG A 54 2.41 -22.89 -0.62
N GLY A 55 1.67 -21.89 -1.06
CA GLY A 55 0.37 -21.50 -0.55
C GLY A 55 -0.13 -20.23 -1.24
N ASN A 56 -1.26 -19.73 -0.75
CA ASN A 56 -1.88 -18.50 -1.23
C ASN A 56 -1.60 -17.38 -0.22
N TYR A 57 -1.03 -16.30 -0.72
CA TYR A 57 -0.69 -15.12 0.06
C TYR A 57 -1.47 -13.93 -0.48
N ALA A 58 -2.26 -13.31 0.39
CA ALA A 58 -3.01 -12.11 0.07
C ALA A 58 -2.40 -10.95 0.88
N PHE A 59 -1.66 -10.08 0.21
CA PHE A 59 -1.16 -8.84 0.77
C PHE A 59 -2.16 -7.72 0.54
N THR A 60 -2.43 -6.92 1.55
CA THR A 60 -3.15 -5.65 1.43
C THR A 60 -2.26 -4.54 1.96
N LEU A 61 -1.84 -3.65 1.06
CA LEU A 61 -1.01 -2.50 1.37
C LEU A 61 -1.93 -1.31 1.62
N TYR A 62 -1.97 -0.83 2.86
CA TYR A 62 -2.72 0.36 3.26
C TYR A 62 -1.78 1.56 3.27
N PHE A 63 -2.11 2.54 2.44
CA PHE A 63 -1.39 3.79 2.27
C PHE A 63 -2.18 4.91 2.95
N ASP A 64 -1.54 5.65 3.84
CA ASP A 64 -2.15 6.78 4.57
C ASP A 64 -1.14 7.92 4.70
N THR A 65 -1.60 9.13 4.98
CA THR A 65 -0.73 10.26 5.34
C THR A 65 -0.52 10.30 6.85
N ILE A 66 0.65 10.78 7.30
CA ILE A 66 0.85 11.06 8.74
C ILE A 66 0.05 12.30 9.10
N ARG A 67 -0.81 12.19 10.12
CA ARG A 67 -1.74 13.24 10.54
C ARG A 67 -1.52 13.64 11.99
N SER A 68 -1.88 14.87 12.36
CA SER A 68 -1.81 15.36 13.74
C SER A 68 -2.66 14.53 14.73
N THR A 69 -3.67 13.82 14.23
CA THR A 69 -4.54 12.92 15.00
C THR A 69 -3.87 11.61 15.38
N HIS A 70 -2.77 11.22 14.72
CA HIS A 70 -2.02 10.00 15.04
C HIS A 70 -1.22 10.19 16.35
N LYS A 71 -1.77 9.67 17.45
CA LYS A 71 -1.14 9.78 18.78
C LYS A 71 -0.08 8.72 19.05
N TYR A 72 -0.21 7.57 18.42
CA TYR A 72 0.64 6.40 18.67
C TYR A 72 0.90 5.68 17.36
N PHE A 73 2.16 5.31 17.15
CA PHE A 73 2.56 4.44 16.06
C PHE A 73 3.06 3.12 16.61
N TYR A 74 2.78 2.05 15.88
CA TYR A 74 3.37 0.75 16.13
C TYR A 74 4.89 0.84 16.08
N ASN A 75 5.59 0.23 17.04
CA ASN A 75 7.05 0.29 17.09
C ASN A 75 7.66 -0.69 16.08
N SER A 76 8.13 -0.16 14.95
CA SER A 76 8.81 -0.91 13.90
C SER A 76 10.21 -0.36 13.66
N VAL A 77 11.16 -1.25 13.40
CA VAL A 77 12.54 -0.87 13.02
C VAL A 77 12.62 -0.16 11.67
N TYR A 78 11.53 -0.15 10.90
CA TYR A 78 11.40 0.60 9.66
C TYR A 78 10.85 2.02 9.85
N ASN A 79 10.39 2.37 11.04
CA ASN A 79 9.87 3.71 11.28
C ASN A 79 10.98 4.75 11.11
N THR A 80 10.66 5.82 10.38
CA THR A 80 11.46 7.04 10.23
C THR A 80 10.63 8.24 10.66
N ASP A 81 11.19 9.44 10.59
CA ASP A 81 10.43 10.68 10.83
C ASP A 81 9.32 10.89 9.80
N THR A 82 9.46 10.32 8.61
CA THR A 82 8.58 10.53 7.46
C THR A 82 7.69 9.35 7.11
N ALA A 83 7.93 8.16 7.67
CA ALA A 83 7.17 6.95 7.39
C ALA A 83 7.02 6.06 8.62
N LYS A 84 5.81 5.56 8.85
CA LYS A 84 5.45 4.68 9.98
C LYS A 84 4.83 3.40 9.44
N PHE A 85 5.32 2.26 9.89
CA PHE A 85 4.94 0.94 9.35
C PHE A 85 4.30 0.07 10.43
N HIS A 86 3.19 -0.57 10.10
CA HIS A 86 2.51 -1.52 10.97
C HIS A 86 2.06 -2.74 10.15
N PRO A 87 2.82 -3.85 10.17
CA PRO A 87 2.35 -5.10 9.61
C PRO A 87 1.36 -5.77 10.58
N ALA A 88 0.35 -6.43 10.03
CA ALA A 88 -0.62 -7.24 10.74
C ALA A 88 -0.96 -8.46 9.88
N PHE A 89 -0.93 -9.65 10.43
CA PHE A 89 -1.14 -10.88 9.65
C PHE A 89 -2.01 -11.87 10.41
N ARG A 90 -2.84 -12.59 9.65
CA ARG A 90 -3.75 -13.61 10.16
C ARG A 90 -3.76 -14.80 9.20
N ASP A 91 -3.79 -16.00 9.77
CA ASP A 91 -4.02 -17.21 9.00
C ASP A 91 -5.52 -17.43 8.84
N ARG A 92 -6.03 -17.43 7.60
CA ARG A 92 -7.44 -17.67 7.30
C ARG A 92 -7.61 -18.99 6.56
N LYS A 93 -8.68 -19.71 6.89
CA LYS A 93 -9.16 -20.84 6.09
C LYS A 93 -10.54 -20.50 5.55
N TYR A 94 -10.69 -20.48 4.23
CA TYR A 94 -11.98 -20.28 3.57
C TYR A 94 -12.25 -21.44 2.61
N LYS A 95 -13.38 -22.14 2.79
CA LYS A 95 -13.77 -23.31 1.99
C LYS A 95 -12.64 -24.36 1.81
N GLY A 96 -11.85 -24.58 2.86
CA GLY A 96 -10.74 -25.55 2.86
C GLY A 96 -9.42 -25.03 2.26
N ILE A 97 -9.41 -23.83 1.66
CA ILE A 97 -8.18 -23.18 1.17
C ILE A 97 -7.57 -22.38 2.32
N ALA A 98 -6.32 -22.71 2.68
CA ALA A 98 -5.54 -21.94 3.64
C ALA A 98 -4.86 -20.77 2.93
N THR A 99 -5.25 -19.55 3.30
CA THR A 99 -4.69 -18.30 2.78
C THR A 99 -4.06 -17.53 3.93
N LYS A 100 -2.83 -17.08 3.72
CA LYS A 100 -2.19 -16.14 4.63
C LYS A 100 -2.59 -14.74 4.21
N GLU A 101 -3.36 -14.06 5.05
CA GLU A 101 -3.76 -12.67 4.83
C GLU A 101 -2.80 -11.77 5.61
N ILE A 102 -2.12 -10.87 4.89
CA ILE A 102 -1.15 -9.94 5.45
C ILE A 102 -1.59 -8.52 5.07
N SER A 103 -1.93 -7.73 6.09
CA SER A 103 -2.16 -6.30 5.96
C SER A 103 -0.89 -5.57 6.38
N ILE A 104 -0.44 -4.62 5.58
CA ILE A 104 0.71 -3.78 5.94
C ILE A 104 0.27 -2.34 5.81
N PHE A 105 0.28 -1.61 6.91
CA PHE A 105 -0.05 -0.19 6.95
C PHE A 105 1.23 0.64 6.83
N CYS A 106 1.20 1.66 5.99
CA CYS A 106 2.23 2.67 5.88
C CYS A 106 1.57 4.05 5.92
N SER A 107 1.83 4.80 6.99
CA SER A 107 1.52 6.22 7.04
C SER A 107 2.78 7.00 6.69
N SER A 108 2.74 7.81 5.62
CA SER A 108 3.90 8.61 5.22
C SER A 108 3.51 10.01 4.75
N ASN A 109 4.32 11.01 5.12
CA ASN A 109 4.14 12.38 4.63
C ASN A 109 4.63 12.59 3.19
N THR A 110 5.27 11.57 2.58
CA THR A 110 5.71 11.62 1.18
C THR A 110 4.69 11.04 0.21
N PHE A 111 3.65 10.35 0.69
CA PHE A 111 2.55 9.93 -0.18
C PHE A 111 1.74 11.15 -0.62
N ASN A 112 1.79 11.40 -1.92
CA ASN A 112 0.99 12.39 -2.62
C ASN A 112 0.88 11.99 -4.11
N GLU A 113 0.16 12.77 -4.89
CA GLU A 113 -0.05 12.54 -6.32
C GLU A 113 1.21 12.68 -7.19
N LEU A 114 2.28 13.26 -6.64
CA LEU A 114 3.56 13.52 -7.30
C LEU A 114 4.66 12.52 -6.92
N ILE A 115 4.42 11.61 -5.97
CA ILE A 115 5.41 10.61 -5.57
C ILE A 115 5.86 9.81 -6.79
N THR A 116 7.18 9.80 -7.02
CA THR A 116 7.72 9.11 -8.19
C THR A 116 7.58 7.60 -8.07
N PRO A 117 7.57 6.84 -9.18
CA PRO A 117 7.51 5.38 -9.12
C PRO A 117 8.62 4.76 -8.25
N ILE A 118 9.82 5.35 -8.24
CA ILE A 118 10.95 4.86 -7.44
C ILE A 118 10.78 5.17 -5.94
N GLU A 119 10.30 6.35 -5.56
CA GLU A 119 10.00 6.67 -4.16
C GLU A 119 8.87 5.79 -3.62
N TYR A 120 7.82 5.59 -4.42
CA TYR A 120 6.75 4.66 -4.11
C TYR A 120 7.26 3.22 -3.95
N ALA A 121 8.07 2.73 -4.90
CA ALA A 121 8.65 1.40 -4.83
C ALA A 121 9.52 1.21 -3.58
N ASN A 122 10.29 2.23 -3.19
CA ASN A 122 11.09 2.22 -1.98
C ASN A 122 10.24 2.07 -0.70
N LEU A 123 9.09 2.76 -0.62
CA LEU A 123 8.18 2.61 0.52
C LEU A 123 7.47 1.25 0.51
N VAL A 124 7.03 0.76 -0.64
CA VAL A 124 6.44 -0.58 -0.76
C VAL A 124 7.46 -1.67 -0.38
N TYR A 125 8.73 -1.49 -0.75
CA TYR A 125 9.79 -2.41 -0.31
C TYR A 125 9.91 -2.42 1.21
N ASP A 126 9.87 -1.24 1.85
CA ASP A 126 9.93 -1.12 3.31
C ASP A 126 8.67 -1.66 4.00
N MET A 127 7.50 -1.57 3.36
CA MET A 127 6.29 -2.24 3.82
C MET A 127 6.51 -3.75 3.91
N PHE A 128 6.93 -4.40 2.81
CA PHE A 128 7.24 -5.83 2.83
C PHE A 128 8.39 -6.15 3.80
N GLY A 129 9.42 -5.33 3.84
CA GLY A 129 10.56 -5.49 4.75
C GLY A 129 10.13 -5.47 6.22
N SER A 130 9.24 -4.56 6.61
CA SER A 130 8.71 -4.47 7.97
C SER A 130 7.98 -5.75 8.37
N TYR A 131 7.13 -6.29 7.48
CA TYR A 131 6.48 -7.57 7.68
C TYR A 131 7.48 -8.73 7.80
N LEU A 132 8.49 -8.77 6.93
CA LEU A 132 9.44 -9.88 6.89
C LEU A 132 10.35 -9.92 8.11
N VAL A 133 10.81 -8.76 8.60
CA VAL A 133 11.60 -8.67 9.85
C VAL A 133 10.77 -9.08 11.05
N GLU A 134 9.50 -8.67 11.11
CA GLU A 134 8.62 -9.03 12.21
C GLU A 134 8.24 -10.52 12.21
N SER A 135 7.94 -11.07 11.03
CA SER A 135 7.46 -12.45 10.90
C SER A 135 8.56 -13.50 10.86
N SER A 136 9.82 -13.12 10.59
CA SER A 136 10.91 -14.07 10.39
C SER A 136 12.22 -13.65 11.07
N LYS A 137 12.65 -14.46 12.04
CA LYS A 137 13.97 -14.32 12.69
C LYS A 137 15.18 -14.55 11.76
N LYS A 138 14.95 -14.98 10.52
CA LYS A 138 16.02 -15.28 9.52
C LYS A 138 16.32 -14.10 8.59
N ILE A 139 15.57 -13.02 8.71
CA ILE A 139 15.71 -11.82 7.90
C ILE A 139 16.00 -10.65 8.84
N THR A 140 16.98 -9.83 8.48
CA THR A 140 17.31 -8.61 9.22
C THR A 140 17.08 -7.38 8.36
N LYS A 141 16.83 -6.22 8.99
CA LYS A 141 16.68 -4.95 8.28
C LYS A 141 17.93 -4.61 7.45
N SER A 142 19.12 -4.78 8.02
CA SER A 142 20.40 -4.47 7.34
C SER A 142 20.59 -5.29 6.05
N GLU A 143 20.20 -6.57 6.08
CA GLU A 143 20.19 -7.42 4.88
C GLU A 143 19.22 -6.89 3.83
N LEU A 144 17.99 -6.55 4.23
CA LEU A 144 16.99 -5.96 3.35
C LEU A 144 17.44 -4.63 2.75
N ASP A 145 18.03 -3.74 3.55
CA ASP A 145 18.56 -2.44 3.10
C ASP A 145 19.66 -2.62 2.04
N SER A 146 20.57 -3.57 2.25
CA SER A 146 21.66 -3.88 1.31
C SER A 146 21.13 -4.40 -0.04
N ILE A 147 20.05 -5.17 -0.01
CA ILE A 147 19.42 -5.73 -1.22
C ILE A 147 18.57 -4.69 -1.93
N LYS A 148 17.90 -3.79 -1.20
CA LYS A 148 17.06 -2.71 -1.75
C LYS A 148 17.81 -1.86 -2.77
N LEU A 149 19.10 -1.60 -2.55
CA LEU A 149 19.98 -0.83 -3.44
C LEU A 149 20.13 -1.44 -4.85
N LYS A 150 19.75 -2.71 -5.02
CA LYS A 150 19.86 -3.45 -6.30
C LYS A 150 18.53 -3.54 -7.05
N MET A 151 17.47 -2.88 -6.58
CA MET A 151 16.19 -2.83 -7.30
C MET A 151 16.38 -2.26 -8.71
N ASP A 152 15.74 -2.87 -9.70
CA ASP A 152 15.82 -2.43 -11.09
C ASP A 152 14.99 -1.15 -11.29
N VAL A 153 15.67 -0.01 -11.19
CA VAL A 153 15.09 1.32 -11.39
C VAL A 153 14.50 1.47 -12.79
N LYS A 154 15.09 0.82 -13.81
CA LYS A 154 14.59 0.90 -15.19
C LYS A 154 13.27 0.14 -15.32
N ALA A 155 13.16 -1.04 -14.73
CA ALA A 155 11.91 -1.80 -14.71
C ALA A 155 10.81 -1.06 -13.92
N ILE A 156 11.14 -0.41 -12.80
CA ILE A 156 10.19 0.38 -12.01
C ILE A 156 9.66 1.58 -12.82
N ASN A 157 10.54 2.26 -13.54
CA ASN A 157 10.21 3.46 -14.31
C ASN A 157 9.70 3.17 -15.73
N GLN A 158 9.47 1.90 -16.10
CA GLN A 158 9.00 1.56 -17.45
C GLN A 158 7.52 1.92 -17.67
N PHE A 159 6.75 2.07 -16.59
CA PHE A 159 5.32 2.38 -16.66
C PHE A 159 5.10 3.88 -16.85
N PRO A 160 4.02 4.29 -17.53
CA PRO A 160 3.64 5.70 -17.62
C PRO A 160 3.51 6.32 -16.23
N PHE A 161 4.12 7.49 -16.06
CA PHE A 161 3.92 8.32 -14.89
C PHE A 161 3.54 9.74 -15.32
N PRO A 162 2.44 10.29 -14.79
CA PRO A 162 1.49 9.64 -13.89
C PRO A 162 0.69 8.51 -14.57
N ALA A 163 0.39 7.45 -13.83
CA ALA A 163 -0.43 6.34 -14.33
C ALA A 163 -1.90 6.77 -14.48
N SER A 164 -2.60 6.21 -15.48
CA SER A 164 -4.05 6.42 -15.63
C SER A 164 -4.82 5.85 -14.44
N PHE A 165 -6.05 6.31 -14.23
CA PHE A 165 -6.90 5.79 -13.15
C PHE A 165 -7.02 4.25 -13.19
N ASP A 166 -7.25 3.68 -14.38
CA ASP A 166 -7.37 2.23 -14.59
C ASP A 166 -6.06 1.45 -14.36
N ALA A 167 -4.92 2.10 -14.56
CA ALA A 167 -3.61 1.53 -14.26
C ALA A 167 -3.26 1.62 -12.77
N GLN A 168 -3.98 2.41 -11.97
CA GLN A 168 -3.75 2.49 -10.53
C GLN A 168 -4.48 1.37 -9.76
N LYS A 169 -5.69 0.94 -10.12
CA LYS A 169 -6.34 -0.23 -9.48
C LYS A 169 -6.28 -0.23 -7.93
N TYR A 170 -6.64 0.87 -7.28
CA TYR A 170 -6.81 0.89 -5.84
C TYR A 170 -8.11 0.15 -5.44
N SER A 171 -8.11 -0.42 -4.25
CA SER A 171 -9.29 -1.01 -3.64
C SER A 171 -10.31 0.11 -3.41
N GLY A 172 -11.50 -0.04 -3.99
CA GLY A 172 -12.52 1.01 -4.02
C GLY A 172 -12.72 1.66 -5.41
N ASP A 173 -11.79 1.48 -6.35
CA ASP A 173 -11.91 2.07 -7.70
C ASP A 173 -13.11 1.52 -8.49
N SER A 174 -13.53 0.29 -8.18
CA SER A 174 -14.74 -0.34 -8.73
C SER A 174 -15.97 -0.20 -7.81
N GLY A 175 -15.86 0.59 -6.75
CA GLY A 175 -16.91 0.80 -5.75
C GLY A 175 -18.06 1.66 -6.26
N GLY A 176 -19.13 1.70 -5.47
CA GLY A 176 -20.28 2.58 -5.70
C GLY A 176 -20.07 3.99 -5.14
N VAL A 177 -21.18 4.72 -4.97
CA VAL A 177 -21.17 6.07 -4.40
C VAL A 177 -20.68 6.00 -2.96
N GLU A 178 -19.60 6.71 -2.66
CA GLU A 178 -19.05 6.80 -1.31
C GLU A 178 -19.69 7.95 -0.55
N LYS A 179 -20.08 7.68 0.70
CA LYS A 179 -20.45 8.71 1.69
C LYS A 179 -19.58 8.56 2.93
N ARG A 180 -19.43 9.63 3.69
CA ARG A 180 -18.79 9.57 5.00
C ARG A 180 -19.63 8.69 5.95
N VAL A 181 -18.96 7.87 6.75
CA VAL A 181 -19.59 7.04 7.78
C VAL A 181 -18.94 7.36 9.12
N VAL A 182 -19.74 7.70 10.12
CA VAL A 182 -19.30 7.98 11.49
C VAL A 182 -19.97 6.98 12.43
N ASN A 183 -19.18 6.21 13.19
CA ASN A 183 -19.69 5.17 14.09
C ASN A 183 -20.69 4.21 13.42
N PHE A 184 -20.35 3.76 12.19
CA PHE A 184 -21.19 2.89 11.35
C PHE A 184 -22.53 3.50 10.88
N VAL A 185 -22.73 4.81 11.07
CA VAL A 185 -23.89 5.55 10.57
C VAL A 185 -23.44 6.44 9.42
N VAL A 186 -24.17 6.40 8.30
CA VAL A 186 -23.93 7.27 7.15
C VAL A 186 -24.20 8.72 7.55
N ASP A 187 -23.23 9.59 7.30
CA ASP A 187 -23.39 11.03 7.43
C ASP A 187 -24.13 11.55 6.19
N GLU A 188 -25.44 11.74 6.31
CA GLU A 188 -26.29 12.23 5.22
C GLU A 188 -25.96 13.64 4.76
N THR A 189 -25.18 14.40 5.56
CA THR A 189 -24.72 15.74 5.19
C THR A 189 -23.42 15.73 4.38
N SER A 190 -22.77 14.57 4.27
CA SER A 190 -21.52 14.43 3.51
C SER A 190 -21.74 14.38 2.01
N GLU A 191 -20.78 14.94 1.26
CA GLU A 191 -20.74 14.84 -0.20
C GLU A 191 -20.66 13.36 -0.61
N ALA A 192 -21.63 12.93 -1.42
CA ALA A 192 -21.61 11.63 -2.07
C ALA A 192 -20.82 11.73 -3.38
N PHE A 193 -19.83 10.87 -3.60
CA PHE A 193 -19.06 10.88 -4.84
C PHE A 193 -18.66 9.48 -5.29
N MET A 194 -18.51 9.33 -6.60
CA MET A 194 -17.89 8.16 -7.21
C MET A 194 -16.38 8.40 -7.32
N PHE A 195 -15.56 7.42 -6.95
CA PHE A 195 -14.11 7.59 -6.96
C PHE A 195 -13.59 7.94 -8.36
N ARG A 196 -14.03 7.19 -9.37
CA ARG A 196 -13.62 7.40 -10.75
C ARG A 196 -14.00 8.78 -11.24
N ASP A 197 -15.27 9.15 -11.11
CA ASP A 197 -15.79 10.40 -11.66
C ASP A 197 -15.10 11.60 -11.03
N LYS A 198 -14.94 11.60 -9.70
CA LYS A 198 -14.25 12.67 -8.98
C LYS A 198 -12.78 12.78 -9.38
N TYR A 199 -12.11 11.65 -9.57
CA TYR A 199 -10.72 11.62 -9.98
C TYR A 199 -10.54 12.15 -11.42
N LEU A 200 -11.39 11.73 -12.35
CA LEU A 200 -11.34 12.16 -13.74
C LEU A 200 -11.72 13.64 -13.91
N GLU A 201 -12.70 14.13 -13.15
CA GLU A 201 -13.04 15.55 -13.08
C GLU A 201 -11.83 16.41 -12.68
N HIS A 202 -11.02 15.95 -11.71
CA HIS A 202 -9.88 16.72 -11.22
C HIS A 202 -8.68 16.75 -12.17
N TYR A 203 -8.40 15.65 -12.87
CA TYR A 203 -7.18 15.52 -13.69
C TYR A 203 -7.40 15.75 -15.19
N GLU A 204 -8.62 16.13 -15.61
CA GLU A 204 -8.98 16.54 -16.98
C GLU A 204 -8.36 15.66 -18.09
N PHE A 205 -8.71 14.37 -18.09
CA PHE A 205 -8.31 13.44 -19.15
C PHE A 205 -9.24 13.48 -20.36
#